data_AF-C7SAX2-F1
#
_entry.id   AF-C7SAX2-F1
#
_cell.length_a   1.000
_cell.length_b   1.000
_cell.length_c   1.000
_cell.angle_alpha   90.00
_cell.angle_beta   90.00
_cell.angle_gamma   90.00
#
_symmetry.space_group_name_H-M   'P 1'
#
loop_
_entity.id
_entity.type
_entity.pdbx_description
1 polymer ?
#
loop_
_entity_poly.entity_id
_entity_poly.type
_entity_poly.pdbx_seq_one_letter_code
_entity_poly.pdbx_strand_id
1 'polypeptide(L)'
;EADNLIPMEIALKVASKIRARKRFAVYIIIPMWPEGSPYSAAAQEILFWQNQTMRMMYKIIGQELRSMNMEEAHPQDYLNFFCLGNRELLNGDIEQNSSQVLPEKYRRFMIYVHSKGMIVDDEFVLLGSANINQRSMDGSRDTEIAMGA
;
A
#
# COMPACT_ATOMS: atom_id res chain seq x y z
N GLU A 1 -3.49 -18.25 9.64
CA GLU A 1 -2.83 -17.04 10.17
C GLU A 1 -2.05 -16.34 9.05
N ALA A 2 -1.60 -15.12 9.29
CA ALA A 2 -0.86 -14.28 8.35
C ALA A 2 0.41 -13.77 9.05
N ASP A 3 1.47 -14.56 8.95
CA ASP A 3 2.65 -14.49 9.81
C ASP A 3 3.87 -13.88 9.13
N ASN A 4 3.76 -13.50 7.84
CA ASN A 4 4.83 -12.80 7.14
C ASN A 4 5.19 -11.48 7.86
N LEU A 5 6.49 -11.23 7.99
CA LEU A 5 7.00 -10.17 8.86
C LEU A 5 7.14 -8.81 8.18
N ILE A 6 6.95 -8.72 6.86
CA ILE A 6 7.26 -7.51 6.07
C ILE A 6 6.61 -6.24 6.68
N PRO A 7 5.30 -6.19 7.00
CA PRO A 7 4.72 -4.99 7.57
C PRO A 7 5.26 -4.64 8.97
N MET A 8 5.56 -5.66 9.77
CA MET A 8 6.10 -5.48 11.12
C MET A 8 7.54 -4.93 11.04
N GLU A 9 8.39 -5.50 10.20
CA GLU A 9 9.77 -5.06 10.01
C GLU A 9 9.86 -3.63 9.48
N ILE A 10 8.96 -3.22 8.58
CA ILE A 10 8.84 -1.83 8.13
C ILE A 10 8.52 -0.91 9.33
N ALA A 11 7.50 -1.23 10.12
CA ALA A 11 7.10 -0.40 11.27
C ALA A 11 8.21 -0.30 12.33
N LEU A 12 8.86 -1.42 12.65
CA LEU A 12 9.96 -1.47 13.60
C LEU A 12 11.21 -0.74 13.08
N LYS A 13 11.51 -0.82 11.78
CA LYS A 13 12.59 -0.04 11.16
C LYS A 13 12.32 1.45 11.31
N VAL A 14 11.11 1.92 10.99
CA VAL A 14 10.73 3.33 11.17
C VAL A 14 10.89 3.75 12.63
N ALA A 15 10.34 2.98 13.58
CA ALA A 15 10.48 3.26 15.00
C ALA A 15 11.95 3.33 15.45
N SER A 16 12.81 2.44 14.97
CA SER A 16 14.25 2.47 15.27
C SER A 16 14.92 3.76 14.79
N LYS A 17 14.50 4.30 13.65
CA LYS A 17 15.05 5.52 13.06
C LYS A 17 14.55 6.77 13.79
N ILE A 18 13.30 6.77 14.22
CA ILE A 18 12.73 7.79 15.12
C ILE A 18 13.55 7.85 16.42
N ARG A 19 13.79 6.70 17.06
CA ARG A 19 14.59 6.61 18.29
C ARG A 19 16.02 7.14 18.11
N ALA A 20 16.62 6.82 16.97
CA ALA A 20 17.94 7.30 16.59
C ALA A 20 17.96 8.78 16.13
N ARG A 21 16.80 9.45 16.04
CA ARG A 21 16.63 10.79 15.45
C ARG A 21 17.24 10.90 14.06
N LYS A 22 17.10 9.85 13.25
CA LYS A 22 17.58 9.80 11.87
C LYS A 22 16.40 9.94 10.92
N ARG A 23 16.58 10.76 9.88
CA ARG A 23 15.62 10.86 8.79
C ARG A 23 15.43 9.49 8.14
N PHE A 24 14.18 9.09 7.98
CA PHE A 24 13.79 7.85 7.30
C PHE A 24 12.35 7.99 6.84
N ALA A 25 12.03 7.50 5.65
CA ALA A 25 10.70 7.59 5.08
C ALA A 25 10.38 6.30 4.31
N VAL A 26 9.12 5.90 4.35
CA VAL A 26 8.58 4.71 3.68
C VAL A 26 7.36 5.13 2.87
N TYR A 27 7.36 4.76 1.59
CA TYR A 27 6.28 5.04 0.65
C TYR A 27 5.74 3.70 0.13
N ILE A 28 4.46 3.43 0.35
CA ILE A 28 3.79 2.20 -0.07
C ILE A 28 2.70 2.55 -1.08
N ILE A 29 2.83 2.03 -2.30
CA ILE A 29 1.86 2.23 -3.37
C ILE A 29 1.10 0.93 -3.58
N ILE A 30 -0.22 0.97 -3.40
CA ILE A 30 -1.13 -0.18 -3.47
C ILE A 30 -2.31 0.16 -4.39
N PRO A 31 -3.01 -0.85 -4.97
CA PRO A 31 -4.21 -0.56 -5.73
C PRO A 31 -5.29 0.03 -4.80
N MET A 32 -6.20 0.84 -5.36
CA MET A 32 -7.28 1.46 -4.57
C MET A 32 -8.21 0.40 -3.93
N TRP A 33 -8.40 -0.72 -4.64
CA TRP A 33 -8.99 -1.96 -4.15
C TRP A 33 -8.43 -3.13 -4.98
N PRO A 34 -8.47 -4.38 -4.48
CA PRO A 34 -8.02 -5.55 -5.24
C PRO A 34 -8.84 -5.75 -6.51
N GLU A 35 -8.28 -6.41 -7.52
CA GLU A 35 -8.97 -6.68 -8.78
C GLU A 35 -10.36 -7.33 -8.60
N GLY A 36 -11.30 -6.90 -9.44
CA GLY A 36 -12.69 -7.32 -9.40
C GLY A 36 -13.63 -6.28 -8.78
N SER A 37 -14.84 -6.72 -8.42
CA SER A 37 -15.82 -5.85 -7.79
C SER A 37 -15.37 -5.46 -6.38
N PRO A 38 -15.28 -4.16 -6.05
CA PRO A 38 -14.91 -3.72 -4.70
C PRO A 38 -15.96 -4.13 -3.66
N TYR A 39 -17.18 -4.47 -4.08
CA TYR A 39 -18.27 -4.91 -3.22
C TYR A 39 -18.29 -6.42 -2.98
N SER A 40 -17.40 -7.18 -3.63
CA SER A 40 -17.33 -8.63 -3.42
C SER A 40 -16.82 -8.95 -2.01
N ALA A 41 -17.28 -10.07 -1.44
CA ALA A 41 -16.83 -10.52 -0.12
C ALA A 41 -15.30 -10.68 -0.05
N ALA A 42 -14.69 -11.27 -1.08
CA ALA A 42 -13.25 -11.43 -1.19
C ALA A 42 -12.50 -10.08 -1.18
N ALA A 43 -12.98 -9.08 -1.94
CA ALA A 43 -12.37 -7.75 -1.94
C ALA A 43 -12.48 -7.08 -0.56
N GLN A 44 -13.63 -7.20 0.09
CA GLN A 44 -13.86 -6.62 1.42
C GLN A 44 -12.98 -7.30 2.50
N GLU A 45 -12.77 -8.60 2.44
CA GLU A 45 -11.85 -9.30 3.35
C GLU A 45 -10.39 -8.84 3.15
N ILE A 46 -9.93 -8.71 1.90
CA ILE A 46 -8.59 -8.20 1.60
C ILE A 46 -8.43 -6.78 2.15
N LEU A 47 -9.41 -5.90 1.92
CA LEU A 47 -9.40 -4.53 2.43
C LEU A 47 -9.45 -4.47 3.96
N PHE A 48 -10.18 -5.38 4.60
CA PHE A 48 -10.20 -5.50 6.06
C PHE A 48 -8.80 -5.80 6.60
N TRP A 49 -8.11 -6.82 6.05
CA TRP A 49 -6.77 -7.18 6.49
C TRP A 49 -5.75 -6.07 6.21
N GLN A 50 -5.83 -5.45 5.03
CA GLN A 50 -5.02 -4.28 4.69
C GLN A 50 -5.19 -3.16 5.72
N ASN A 51 -6.43 -2.85 6.13
CA ASN A 51 -6.70 -1.85 7.15
C ASN A 51 -6.10 -2.22 8.51
N GLN A 52 -6.24 -3.47 8.94
CA GLN A 52 -5.64 -3.93 10.21
C GLN A 52 -4.12 -3.80 10.19
N THR A 53 -3.47 -4.16 9.09
CA THR A 53 -2.02 -4.01 8.90
C THR A 53 -1.60 -2.54 8.98
N MET A 54 -2.27 -1.65 8.23
CA MET A 54 -1.98 -0.20 8.28
C MET A 54 -2.15 0.37 9.69
N ARG A 55 -3.22 -0.02 10.39
CA ARG A 55 -3.49 0.42 11.77
C ARG A 55 -2.39 -0.04 12.74
N MET A 56 -1.93 -1.28 12.61
CA MET A 56 -0.82 -1.80 13.43
C MET A 56 0.46 -0.99 13.20
N MET A 57 0.83 -0.76 11.94
CA MET A 57 2.06 -0.02 11.60
C MET A 57 2.01 1.42 12.13
N TYR A 58 0.91 2.15 11.88
CA TYR A 58 0.73 3.50 12.41
C TYR A 58 0.69 3.55 13.94
N LYS A 59 0.13 2.53 14.59
CA LYS A 59 0.11 2.45 16.06
C LYS A 59 1.53 2.36 16.63
N ILE A 60 2.38 1.51 16.07
CA ILE A 60 3.79 1.36 16.50
C ILE A 60 4.54 2.68 16.30
N ILE A 61 4.43 3.29 15.12
CA ILE A 61 5.09 4.56 14.80
C ILE A 61 4.61 5.68 15.74
N GLY A 62 3.30 5.82 15.91
CA GLY A 62 2.72 6.84 16.79
C GLY A 62 3.07 6.63 18.27
N GLN A 63 3.26 5.39 18.72
CA GLN A 63 3.75 5.10 20.07
C GLN A 63 5.21 5.54 20.24
N GLU A 64 6.07 5.28 19.25
CA GLU A 64 7.49 5.69 19.32
C GLU A 64 7.65 7.21 19.27
N LEU A 65 6.85 7.92 18.45
CA LEU A 65 6.87 9.40 18.42
C LEU A 65 6.51 9.99 19.79
N ARG A 66 5.50 9.41 20.46
CA ARG A 66 5.12 9.82 21.82
C ARG A 66 6.23 9.51 22.84
N SER A 67 6.85 8.33 22.79
CA SER A 67 7.93 8.00 23.74
C SER A 67 9.19 8.85 23.57
N MET A 68 9.41 9.38 22.36
CA MET A 68 10.51 10.29 22.05
C MET A 68 10.18 11.77 22.27
N ASN A 69 8.98 12.09 22.78
CA ASN A 69 8.45 13.45 22.98
C ASN A 69 8.47 14.31 21.68
N MET A 70 8.13 13.70 20.55
CA MET A 70 8.06 14.36 19.24
C MET A 70 6.61 14.71 18.89
N GLU A 71 5.98 15.56 19.69
CA GLU A 71 4.53 15.88 19.59
C GLU A 71 4.15 16.62 18.30
N GLU A 72 5.08 17.37 17.71
CA GLU A 72 4.86 18.08 16.45
C GLU A 72 4.97 17.16 15.22
N ALA A 73 5.55 15.96 15.36
CA ALA A 73 5.75 15.04 14.26
C ALA A 73 4.51 14.15 14.05
N HIS A 74 4.11 13.98 12.79
CA HIS A 74 3.01 13.11 12.41
C HIS A 74 3.52 11.74 11.94
N PRO A 75 2.82 10.62 12.20
CA PRO A 75 3.24 9.31 11.67
C PRO A 75 3.40 9.27 10.14
N GLN A 76 2.66 10.12 9.40
CA GLN A 76 2.78 10.26 7.95
C GLN A 76 4.04 11.01 7.51
N ASP A 77 4.80 11.61 8.41
CA ASP A 77 6.15 12.11 8.07
C ASP A 77 7.12 10.95 7.80
N TYR A 78 6.78 9.74 8.24
CA TYR A 78 7.62 8.55 8.15
C TYR A 78 7.02 7.42 7.31
N LEU A 79 5.70 7.20 7.35
CA LEU A 79 5.03 6.12 6.62
C LEU A 79 3.82 6.64 5.86
N ASN A 80 3.82 6.47 4.54
CA ASN A 80 2.74 6.92 3.67
C ASN A 80 2.21 5.80 2.78
N PHE A 81 0.90 5.78 2.60
CA PHE A 81 0.21 4.86 1.69
C PHE A 81 -0.48 5.66 0.60
N PHE A 82 -0.30 5.23 -0.66
CA PHE A 82 -0.91 5.84 -1.83
C PHE A 82 -1.57 4.79 -2.71
N CYS A 83 -2.51 5.26 -3.52
CA CYS A 83 -3.02 4.52 -4.66
C CYS A 83 -2.96 5.41 -5.91
N LEU A 84 -3.03 4.79 -7.09
CA LEU A 84 -2.98 5.51 -8.36
C LEU A 84 -4.38 5.60 -8.97
N GLY A 85 -4.67 6.75 -9.59
CA GLY A 85 -5.90 7.00 -10.32
C GLY A 85 -5.64 7.92 -11.49
N ASN A 86 -6.40 7.72 -12.56
CA ASN A 86 -6.40 8.63 -13.70
C ASN A 86 -7.77 9.30 -13.82
N ARG A 87 -7.77 10.49 -14.41
CA ARG A 87 -8.98 11.22 -14.79
C ARG A 87 -8.73 11.96 -16.10
N GLU A 88 -9.61 11.75 -17.06
CA GLU A 88 -9.48 12.34 -18.39
C GLU A 88 -10.65 13.28 -18.67
N LEU A 89 -10.35 14.42 -19.29
CA LEU A 89 -11.38 15.32 -19.82
C LEU A 89 -11.90 14.77 -21.15
N LEU A 90 -13.16 15.06 -21.47
CA LEU A 90 -13.71 14.76 -22.78
C LEU A 90 -13.19 15.80 -23.79
N ASN A 91 -12.54 15.34 -24.84
CA ASN A 91 -12.28 16.15 -26.03
C ASN A 91 -13.39 15.86 -27.05
N GLY A 92 -14.50 16.61 -26.98
CA GLY A 92 -15.64 16.49 -27.89
C GLY A 92 -16.96 16.07 -27.22
N ASP A 93 -18.06 16.22 -27.97
CA ASP A 93 -19.41 15.90 -27.52
C ASP A 93 -19.66 14.39 -27.62
N ILE A 94 -19.65 13.69 -26.49
CA ILE A 94 -20.20 12.33 -26.40
C ILE A 94 -21.67 12.48 -25.96
N GLU A 95 -22.59 11.94 -26.76
CA GLU A 95 -24.00 11.84 -26.38
C GLU A 95 -24.13 11.19 -24.99
N GLN A 96 -24.68 11.94 -24.05
CA GLN A 96 -24.96 11.44 -22.71
C GLN A 96 -26.07 10.40 -22.80
N ASN A 97 -25.70 9.12 -22.94
CA ASN A 97 -26.61 8.03 -22.68
C ASN A 97 -26.99 8.04 -21.19
N SER A 98 -28.28 7.99 -20.90
CA SER A 98 -28.87 8.05 -19.56
C SER A 98 -28.52 6.87 -18.64
N SER A 99 -27.76 5.89 -19.14
CA SER A 99 -27.34 4.66 -18.47
C SER A 99 -25.85 4.62 -18.07
N GLN A 100 -25.10 5.72 -18.17
CA GLN A 100 -23.67 5.74 -17.82
C GLN A 100 -23.42 5.41 -16.34
N VAL A 101 -22.51 4.48 -16.09
CA VAL A 101 -22.09 4.09 -14.74
C VAL A 101 -21.19 5.19 -14.16
N LEU A 102 -21.14 5.35 -12.82
CA LEU A 102 -20.42 6.46 -12.16
C LEU A 102 -18.96 6.68 -12.65
N PRO A 103 -18.12 5.65 -12.89
CA PRO A 103 -16.78 5.85 -13.41
C PRO A 103 -16.74 6.51 -14.80
N GLU A 104 -17.68 6.15 -15.68
CA GLU A 104 -17.82 6.73 -17.01
C GLU A 104 -18.28 8.17 -16.91
N LYS A 105 -19.29 8.43 -16.07
CA LYS A 105 -19.82 9.77 -15.81
C LYS A 105 -18.75 10.72 -15.28
N TYR A 106 -17.92 10.27 -14.33
CA TYR A 106 -16.89 11.10 -13.72
C TYR A 106 -15.52 10.99 -14.41
N ARG A 107 -15.43 10.18 -15.48
CA ARG A 107 -14.24 9.96 -16.30
C ARG A 107 -12.98 9.66 -15.49
N ARG A 108 -13.15 8.90 -14.42
CA ARG A 108 -12.07 8.59 -13.48
C ARG A 108 -12.12 7.13 -13.08
N PHE A 109 -10.94 6.53 -12.97
CA PHE A 109 -10.80 5.17 -12.47
C PHE A 109 -9.40 4.97 -11.89
N MET A 110 -9.22 3.90 -11.12
CA MET A 110 -7.90 3.56 -10.61
C MET A 110 -6.96 3.19 -11.76
N ILE A 111 -5.69 3.56 -11.64
CA ILE A 111 -4.62 2.89 -12.37
C ILE A 111 -4.26 1.69 -11.50
N TYR A 112 -4.53 0.48 -11.99
CA TYR A 112 -4.34 -0.71 -11.17
C TYR A 112 -2.86 -1.01 -10.94
N VAL A 113 -2.46 -1.02 -9.67
CA VAL A 113 -1.09 -1.31 -9.26
C VAL A 113 -0.95 -2.83 -9.14
N HIS A 114 -0.43 -3.45 -10.20
CA HIS A 114 -0.11 -4.88 -10.22
C HIS A 114 1.38 -5.15 -9.95
N SER A 115 2.16 -4.13 -9.60
CA SER A 115 3.59 -4.25 -9.32
C SER A 115 3.86 -5.03 -8.04
N LYS A 116 4.96 -5.80 -8.04
CA LYS A 116 5.52 -6.44 -6.84
C LYS A 116 7.01 -6.15 -6.81
N GLY A 117 7.36 -5.11 -6.07
CA GLY A 117 8.72 -4.67 -5.96
C GLY A 117 8.97 -3.73 -4.81
N MET A 118 10.24 -3.54 -4.50
CA MET A 118 10.72 -2.67 -3.44
C MET A 118 12.05 -2.05 -3.89
N ILE A 119 12.22 -0.76 -3.62
CA ILE A 119 13.49 -0.04 -3.77
C ILE A 119 13.92 0.39 -2.39
N VAL A 120 15.19 0.17 -2.04
CA VAL A 120 15.77 0.49 -0.74
C VAL A 120 16.99 1.36 -0.93
N ASP A 121 16.99 2.53 -0.30
CA ASP A 121 18.10 3.49 -0.24
C ASP A 121 18.68 3.91 -1.61
N ASP A 122 17.90 3.77 -2.70
CA ASP A 122 18.32 3.96 -4.10
C ASP A 122 19.50 3.07 -4.55
N GLU A 123 19.83 2.05 -3.76
CA GLU A 123 20.99 1.16 -3.98
C GLU A 123 20.58 -0.29 -4.21
N PHE A 124 19.42 -0.71 -3.72
CA PHE A 124 18.93 -2.08 -3.86
C PHE A 124 17.50 -2.10 -4.42
N VAL A 125 17.24 -3.03 -5.33
CA VAL A 125 15.91 -3.26 -5.89
C VAL A 125 15.53 -4.74 -5.80
N LEU A 126 14.31 -5.01 -5.37
CA LEU A 126 13.65 -6.31 -5.44
C LEU A 126 12.49 -6.22 -6.42
N LEU A 127 12.43 -7.12 -7.41
CA LEU A 127 11.32 -7.23 -8.36
C LEU A 127 10.93 -8.69 -8.52
N GLY A 128 9.62 -8.96 -8.61
CA GLY A 128 9.14 -10.33 -8.76
C GLY A 128 7.64 -10.46 -8.98
N SER A 129 7.12 -11.64 -8.68
CA SER A 129 5.68 -11.96 -8.73
C SER A 129 4.99 -11.90 -7.36
N ALA A 130 5.78 -11.99 -6.28
CA ALA A 130 5.29 -12.17 -4.91
C ALA A 130 4.62 -10.92 -4.31
N ASN A 131 3.33 -11.01 -3.98
CA ASN A 131 2.61 -9.94 -3.27
C ASN A 131 3.03 -9.86 -1.80
N ILE A 132 2.88 -8.70 -1.15
CA ILE A 132 3.05 -8.60 0.32
C ILE A 132 1.76 -9.12 1.00
N ASN A 133 1.62 -10.44 1.03
CA ASN A 133 0.58 -11.14 1.76
C ASN A 133 1.05 -12.56 2.11
N GLN A 134 0.30 -13.26 2.95
CA GLN A 134 0.68 -14.62 3.34
C GLN A 134 0.67 -15.61 2.15
N ARG A 135 -0.20 -15.41 1.15
CA ARG A 135 -0.28 -16.33 0.00
C ARG A 135 1.05 -16.40 -0.77
N SER A 136 1.70 -15.27 -0.98
CA SER A 136 2.97 -15.17 -1.70
C SER A 136 4.20 -15.33 -0.79
N MET A 137 4.11 -14.95 0.49
CA MET A 137 5.28 -14.92 1.40
C MET A 137 5.51 -16.21 2.19
N ASP A 138 4.57 -17.16 2.14
CA ASP A 138 4.61 -18.40 2.93
C ASP A 138 5.57 -19.46 2.36
N GLY A 139 5.80 -19.44 1.04
CA GLY A 139 6.64 -20.42 0.34
C GLY A 139 6.02 -21.81 0.14
N SER A 140 4.97 -22.16 0.90
CA SER A 140 4.23 -23.43 0.73
C SER A 140 2.84 -23.27 0.10
N ARG A 141 2.44 -22.02 -0.21
CA ARG A 141 1.16 -21.69 -0.85
C ARG A 141 1.36 -21.46 -2.36
N ASP A 142 1.51 -20.22 -2.79
CA ASP A 142 1.79 -19.92 -4.19
C ASP A 142 3.29 -20.03 -4.47
N THR A 143 3.64 -20.55 -5.66
CA THR A 143 5.02 -20.52 -6.14
C THR A 143 5.30 -19.14 -6.73
N GLU A 144 6.29 -18.45 -6.18
CA GLU A 144 6.67 -17.10 -6.57
C GLU A 144 8.15 -17.04 -6.95
N ILE A 145 8.52 -16.05 -7.75
CA ILE A 145 9.91 -15.76 -8.09
C ILE A 145 10.19 -14.27 -7.92
N ALA A 146 11.39 -13.95 -7.43
CA ALA A 146 11.88 -12.58 -7.34
C ALA A 146 13.41 -12.55 -7.56
N MET A 147 13.90 -11.42 -8.05
CA MET A 147 15.33 -11.12 -8.14
C MET A 147 15.62 -9.84 -7.37
N GLY A 148 16.72 -9.87 -6.62
CA GLY A 148 17.25 -8.72 -5.88
C GLY A 148 18.66 -8.38 -6.36
N ALA A 149 18.93 -7.09 -6.56
CA ALA A 149 20.25 -6.58 -6.94
C ALA A 149 20.51 -5.24 -6.27
#